data_AF-A0A564TJB0-F1
#
_entry.id   AF-A0A564TJB0-F1
#
_cell.length_a   1.000
_cell.length_b   1.000
_cell.length_c   1.000
_cell.angle_alpha   90.00
_cell.angle_beta   90.00
_cell.angle_gamma   90.00
#
_symmetry.space_group_name_H-M   'P 1'
#
loop_
_entity.id
_entity.type
_entity.pdbx_description
1 polymer ?
#
loop_
_entity_poly.entity_id
_entity_poly.type
_entity_poly.pdbx_seq_one_letter_code
_entity_poly.pdbx_strand_id
1 'polypeptide(L)'
;MKGRLFGVGPGDPTIYSTYMYIHRIVKAKGYETTIISGIPSFCAAAARMDDSLVDRAEELHVIPSSYGIEAALNYSGTKILMKSASGISEVKSTLEEKDGNVNVKMIENCGMPEERIYERIEDVPEQAGYYSLLIVKESKKER
;
A
#
# COMPACT_ATOMS: atom_id res chain seq x y z
N MET A 1 33.76 15.94 17.86
CA MET A 1 32.39 16.23 17.35
C MET A 1 31.71 14.87 17.12
N LYS A 2 30.60 14.54 17.81
CA LYS A 2 29.85 13.30 17.49
C LYS A 2 29.01 13.58 16.24
N GLY A 3 29.22 12.84 15.15
CA GLY A 3 28.45 12.98 13.92
C GLY A 3 26.99 12.52 14.12
N ARG A 4 26.06 13.11 13.35
CA ARG A 4 24.66 12.66 13.25
C ARG A 4 24.44 11.98 11.91
N LEU A 5 23.73 10.86 11.91
CA LEU A 5 23.35 10.13 10.70
C LEU A 5 21.84 10.24 10.50
N PHE A 6 21.42 10.54 9.27
CA PHE A 6 20.01 10.58 8.88
C PHE A 6 19.74 9.49 7.85
N GLY A 7 18.80 8.59 8.15
CA GLY A 7 18.27 7.63 7.18
C GLY A 7 17.00 8.20 6.56
N VAL A 8 16.95 8.28 5.24
CA VAL A 8 15.79 8.77 4.48
C VAL A 8 15.23 7.63 3.64
N GLY A 9 13.90 7.54 3.56
CA GLY A 9 13.20 6.58 2.73
C GLY A 9 11.81 7.09 2.33
N PRO A 10 11.18 6.48 1.32
CA PRO A 10 9.84 6.85 0.90
C PRO A 10 8.79 6.39 1.93
N GLY A 11 7.70 7.16 2.04
CA GLY A 11 6.58 6.83 2.90
C GLY A 11 6.88 7.03 4.39
N ASP A 12 6.53 6.05 5.22
CA ASP A 12 6.76 6.07 6.66
C ASP A 12 7.80 5.01 7.07
N PRO A 13 8.78 5.33 7.93
CA PRO A 13 9.83 4.40 8.34
C PRO A 13 9.33 3.19 9.13
N THR A 14 8.08 3.17 9.59
CA THR A 14 7.49 2.07 10.38
C THR A 14 6.61 1.13 9.54
N ILE A 15 6.34 1.47 8.27
CA ILE A 15 5.51 0.66 7.35
C ILE A 15 6.39 0.05 6.25
N TYR A 16 6.58 -1.27 6.28
CA TYR A 16 7.34 -2.05 5.28
C TYR A 16 8.70 -1.45 4.85
N SER A 17 9.36 -0.73 5.76
CA SER A 17 10.61 -0.04 5.52
C SER A 17 11.81 -0.85 5.98
N THR A 18 12.87 -0.87 5.17
CA THR A 18 14.16 -1.46 5.52
C THR A 18 14.88 -0.68 6.64
N TYR A 19 14.49 0.59 6.87
CA TYR A 19 15.07 1.41 7.94
C TYR A 19 14.95 0.74 9.32
N MET A 20 13.84 0.06 9.62
CA MET A 20 13.65 -0.56 10.94
C MET A 20 14.69 -1.64 11.26
N TYR A 21 15.24 -2.32 10.25
CA TYR A 21 16.35 -3.25 10.45
C TYR A 21 17.59 -2.52 10.97
N ILE A 22 17.97 -1.41 10.30
CA ILE A 22 19.12 -0.58 10.68
C ILE A 22 18.88 0.08 12.04
N HIS A 23 17.67 0.63 12.27
CA HIS A 23 17.30 1.27 13.53
C HIS A 23 17.53 0.34 14.73
N ARG A 24 17.09 -0.93 14.61
CA ARG A 24 17.27 -1.94 15.66
C ARG A 24 18.75 -2.24 15.92
N ILE A 25 19.56 -2.38 14.87
CA ILE A 25 21.00 -2.63 15.00
C ILE A 25 21.71 -1.46 15.69
N VAL A 26 21.44 -0.23 15.25
CA VAL A 26 22.09 0.98 15.80
C VAL A 26 21.69 1.19 17.26
N LYS A 27 20.40 1.04 17.58
CA LYS A 27 19.91 1.14 18.95
C LYS A 27 20.53 0.07 19.87
N ALA A 28 20.65 -1.17 19.39
CA ALA A 28 21.28 -2.25 20.15
C ALA A 28 22.77 -2.01 20.44
N LYS A 29 23.45 -1.20 19.61
CA LYS A 29 24.84 -0.76 19.85
C LYS A 29 24.96 0.42 20.83
N GLY A 30 23.87 0.87 21.44
CA GLY A 30 23.87 1.93 22.45
C GLY A 30 23.88 3.35 21.88
N TYR A 31 23.64 3.51 20.58
CA TYR A 31 23.48 4.83 19.98
C TYR A 31 22.06 5.36 20.22
N GLU A 32 21.96 6.68 20.43
CA GLU A 32 20.68 7.39 20.44
C GLU A 32 20.02 7.32 19.06
N THR A 33 18.74 6.97 19.02
CA THR A 33 17.96 6.88 17.78
C THR A 33 16.62 7.59 17.92
N THR A 34 16.16 8.18 16.82
CA THR A 34 14.85 8.86 16.74
C THR A 34 14.19 8.46 15.44
N ILE A 35 12.89 8.20 15.48
CA ILE A 35 12.05 7.96 14.31
C ILE A 35 11.22 9.21 14.09
N ILE A 36 11.25 9.75 12.87
CA ILE A 36 10.35 10.82 12.43
C ILE A 36 9.37 10.18 11.46
N SER A 37 8.09 10.19 11.82
CA SER A 37 7.04 9.63 10.96
C SER A 37 6.93 10.39 9.64
N GLY A 38 6.63 9.63 8.59
CA GLY A 38 6.27 10.15 7.28
C GLY A 38 4.80 9.90 6.98
N ILE A 39 4.36 10.27 5.79
CA ILE A 39 3.01 9.94 5.31
C ILE A 39 3.08 8.57 4.64
N PRO A 40 2.38 7.52 5.13
CA PRO A 40 2.31 6.25 4.43
C PRO A 40 1.76 6.42 3.01
N SER A 41 2.31 5.69 2.05
CA SER A 41 1.96 5.87 0.63
C SER A 41 0.47 5.64 0.35
N PHE A 42 -0.18 4.74 1.11
CA PHE A 42 -1.61 4.50 0.97
C PHE A 42 -2.50 5.65 1.46
N CYS A 43 -2.07 6.43 2.44
CA CYS A 43 -2.77 7.64 2.86
C CYS A 43 -2.67 8.72 1.77
N ALA A 44 -1.46 8.89 1.20
CA ALA A 44 -1.25 9.82 0.10
C ALA A 44 -2.06 9.42 -1.13
N ALA A 45 -2.07 8.13 -1.48
CA ALA A 45 -2.86 7.59 -2.59
C ALA A 45 -4.36 7.86 -2.44
N ALA A 46 -4.93 7.58 -1.27
CA ALA A 46 -6.34 7.82 -0.99
C ALA A 46 -6.70 9.30 -1.17
N ALA A 47 -5.87 10.20 -0.63
CA ALA A 47 -6.04 11.64 -0.81
C ALA A 47 -5.93 12.08 -2.28
N ARG A 48 -5.05 11.44 -3.08
CA ARG A 48 -4.93 11.72 -4.53
C ARG A 48 -6.12 11.22 -5.34
N MET A 49 -6.73 10.12 -4.92
CA MET A 49 -7.93 9.55 -5.54
C MET A 49 -9.24 10.22 -5.04
N ASP A 50 -9.14 11.25 -4.20
CA ASP A 50 -10.27 11.93 -3.55
C ASP A 50 -11.24 10.96 -2.85
N ASP A 51 -10.68 10.00 -2.11
CA ASP A 51 -11.45 8.92 -1.51
C ASP A 51 -10.93 8.54 -0.11
N SER A 52 -11.83 8.13 0.78
CA SER A 52 -11.49 7.61 2.11
C SER A 52 -11.00 6.16 2.01
N LEU A 53 -10.01 5.74 2.79
CA LEU A 53 -9.64 4.31 2.80
C LEU A 53 -10.70 3.43 3.48
N VAL A 54 -11.28 3.91 4.57
CA VAL A 54 -12.30 3.21 5.36
C VAL A 54 -13.22 4.21 6.04
N ASP A 55 -14.48 3.82 6.22
CA ASP A 55 -15.48 4.56 6.99
C ASP A 55 -15.99 3.75 8.20
N ARG A 56 -16.27 4.44 9.31
CA ARG A 56 -16.92 3.87 10.51
C ARG A 56 -16.21 2.63 11.06
N ALA A 57 -16.79 1.45 10.85
CA ALA A 57 -16.34 0.16 11.37
C ALA A 57 -15.75 -0.73 10.27
N GLU A 58 -15.50 -0.19 9.08
CA GLU A 58 -14.82 -0.91 8.01
C GLU A 58 -13.37 -1.23 8.43
N GLU A 59 -12.99 -2.48 8.22
CA GLU A 59 -11.63 -2.93 8.47
C GLU A 59 -10.69 -2.43 7.37
N LEU A 60 -9.46 -2.09 7.76
CA LEU A 60 -8.38 -1.74 6.82
C LEU A 60 -7.26 -2.77 6.93
N HIS A 61 -7.02 -3.47 5.84
CA HIS A 61 -5.95 -4.47 5.74
C HIS A 61 -4.83 -3.91 4.87
N VAL A 62 -3.62 -3.80 5.40
CA VAL A 62 -2.44 -3.37 4.63
C VAL A 62 -1.52 -4.56 4.45
N ILE A 63 -1.31 -4.95 3.19
CA ILE A 63 -0.82 -6.27 2.83
C ILE A 63 0.32 -6.11 1.81
N PRO A 64 1.47 -6.76 2.01
CA PRO A 64 2.52 -6.76 1.01
C PRO A 64 2.15 -7.77 -0.08
N SER A 65 2.21 -7.37 -1.34
CA SER A 65 1.86 -8.18 -2.51
C SER A 65 2.66 -9.48 -2.67
N SER A 66 3.72 -9.70 -1.90
CA SER A 66 4.55 -10.90 -2.00
C SER A 66 3.99 -12.11 -1.23
N TYR A 67 2.87 -11.98 -0.50
CA TYR A 67 2.33 -13.05 0.34
C TYR A 67 0.80 -13.10 0.37
N GLY A 68 0.23 -14.26 0.01
CA GLY A 68 -1.13 -14.65 0.36
C GLY A 68 -2.24 -13.75 -0.19
N ILE A 69 -2.11 -13.26 -1.43
CA ILE A 69 -3.07 -12.33 -2.05
C ILE A 69 -4.48 -12.93 -2.08
N GLU A 70 -4.62 -14.20 -2.48
CA GLU A 70 -5.92 -14.87 -2.55
C GLU A 70 -6.67 -14.84 -1.20
N ALA A 71 -6.00 -15.26 -0.13
CA ALA A 71 -6.57 -15.26 1.22
C ALA A 71 -6.85 -13.82 1.72
N ALA A 72 -5.94 -12.90 1.44
CA ALA A 72 -6.05 -11.49 1.77
C ALA A 72 -7.29 -10.83 1.14
N LEU A 73 -7.57 -11.15 -0.12
CA LEU A 73 -8.72 -10.62 -0.84
C LEU A 73 -10.06 -11.10 -0.26
N ASN A 74 -10.06 -12.16 0.56
CA ASN A 74 -11.24 -12.67 1.28
C ASN A 74 -11.51 -11.94 2.61
N TYR A 75 -10.62 -11.07 3.07
CA TYR A 75 -10.90 -10.26 4.26
C TYR A 75 -11.99 -9.23 3.98
N SER A 76 -12.82 -8.98 4.99
CA SER A 76 -13.85 -7.93 4.98
C SER A 76 -13.23 -6.54 4.90
N GLY A 77 -13.96 -5.59 4.31
CA GLY A 77 -13.55 -4.18 4.27
C GLY A 77 -12.51 -3.86 3.18
N THR A 78 -11.65 -2.89 3.45
CA THR A 78 -10.69 -2.36 2.48
C THR A 78 -9.35 -3.08 2.56
N LYS A 79 -8.83 -3.52 1.41
CA LYS A 79 -7.51 -4.14 1.27
C LYS A 79 -6.60 -3.20 0.50
N ILE A 80 -5.41 -2.96 1.05
CA ILE A 80 -4.32 -2.21 0.42
C ILE A 80 -3.22 -3.19 0.09
N LEU A 81 -2.98 -3.42 -1.20
CA LEU A 81 -1.89 -4.27 -1.66
C LEU A 81 -0.72 -3.38 -2.05
N MET A 82 0.31 -3.36 -1.20
CA MET A 82 1.53 -2.59 -1.42
C MET A 82 2.51 -3.35 -2.31
N LYS A 83 3.23 -2.62 -3.18
CA LYS A 83 4.23 -3.17 -4.13
C LYS A 83 3.58 -4.13 -5.13
N SER A 84 2.37 -3.82 -5.58
CA SER A 84 1.48 -4.73 -6.30
C SER A 84 1.99 -5.21 -7.67
N ALA A 85 3.03 -4.59 -8.24
CA ALA A 85 3.64 -4.94 -9.52
C ALA A 85 3.75 -6.44 -9.82
N SER A 86 4.14 -7.27 -8.86
CA SER A 86 4.31 -8.71 -9.06
C SER A 86 3.05 -9.55 -8.86
N GLY A 87 1.98 -8.97 -8.32
CA GLY A 87 0.76 -9.68 -7.92
C GLY A 87 -0.48 -9.31 -8.71
N ILE A 88 -0.38 -8.44 -9.73
CA ILE A 88 -1.55 -7.94 -10.47
C ILE A 88 -2.32 -9.07 -11.16
N SER A 89 -1.62 -9.98 -11.85
CA SER A 89 -2.29 -11.08 -12.55
C SER A 89 -3.03 -12.00 -11.57
N GLU A 90 -2.46 -12.27 -10.39
CA GLU A 90 -3.12 -13.05 -9.32
C GLU A 90 -4.35 -12.31 -8.76
N VAL A 91 -4.24 -10.99 -8.53
CA VAL A 91 -5.38 -10.17 -8.12
C VAL A 91 -6.49 -10.24 -9.17
N LYS A 92 -6.17 -10.05 -10.46
CA LYS A 92 -7.15 -10.11 -11.54
C LYS A 92 -7.87 -11.46 -11.56
N SER A 93 -7.12 -12.57 -11.56
CA SER A 93 -7.73 -13.91 -11.58
C SER A 93 -8.62 -14.17 -10.36
N THR A 94 -8.17 -13.78 -9.15
CA THR A 94 -8.98 -13.98 -7.93
C THR A 94 -10.23 -13.10 -7.94
N LEU A 95 -10.20 -11.94 -8.59
CA LEU A 95 -11.36 -11.06 -8.70
C LEU A 95 -12.35 -11.51 -9.76
N GLU A 96 -11.89 -12.13 -10.85
CA GLU A 96 -12.76 -12.75 -11.87
C GLU A 96 -13.61 -13.88 -11.29
N GLU A 97 -13.07 -14.63 -10.31
CA GLU A 97 -13.78 -15.69 -9.60
C GLU A 97 -14.81 -15.16 -8.57
N LYS A 98 -14.74 -13.87 -8.24
CA LYS A 98 -15.66 -13.23 -7.31
C LYS A 98 -16.77 -12.51 -8.08
N ASP A 99 -17.99 -12.50 -7.55
CA ASP A 99 -19.20 -11.94 -8.18
C ASP A 99 -19.21 -10.39 -8.35
N GLY A 100 -18.11 -9.77 -8.81
CA GLY A 100 -18.07 -8.39 -9.31
C GLY A 100 -18.34 -7.28 -8.28
N ASN A 101 -18.59 -7.62 -7.01
CA ASN A 101 -18.99 -6.65 -5.99
C ASN A 101 -17.80 -6.00 -5.27
N VAL A 102 -16.73 -5.69 -6.01
CA VAL A 102 -15.58 -4.94 -5.50
C VAL A 102 -15.22 -3.79 -6.43
N ASN A 103 -14.76 -2.69 -5.84
CA ASN A 103 -14.15 -1.58 -6.55
C ASN A 103 -12.64 -1.65 -6.36
N VAL A 104 -11.89 -1.62 -7.46
CA VAL A 104 -10.43 -1.71 -7.42
C VAL A 104 -9.82 -0.56 -8.17
N LYS A 105 -9.01 0.22 -7.46
CA LYS A 105 -8.22 1.31 -8.01
C LYS A 105 -6.74 1.04 -7.83
N MET A 106 -5.92 1.53 -8.75
CA MET A 106 -4.47 1.50 -8.65
C MET A 106 -3.89 2.90 -8.78
N ILE A 107 -2.81 3.17 -8.05
CA ILE A 107 -1.93 4.31 -8.35
C ILE A 107 -0.49 3.85 -8.49
N GLU A 108 0.23 4.45 -9.44
CA GLU A 108 1.67 4.33 -9.60
C GLU A 108 2.31 5.67 -9.31
N ASN A 109 3.50 5.64 -8.70
CA ASN A 109 4.34 6.83 -8.49
C ASN A 109 3.61 8.00 -7.81
N CYS A 110 2.73 7.69 -6.84
CA CYS A 110 1.95 8.68 -6.09
C CYS A 110 2.82 9.85 -5.60
N GLY A 111 2.48 11.07 -6.01
CA GLY A 111 3.16 12.32 -5.68
C GLY A 111 4.45 12.59 -6.48
N MET A 112 4.78 11.76 -7.47
CA MET A 112 5.98 11.90 -8.31
C MET A 112 5.60 12.33 -9.75
N PRO A 113 6.56 12.78 -10.59
CA PRO A 113 6.25 13.28 -11.94
C PRO A 113 5.49 12.32 -12.86
N GLU A 114 5.72 11.01 -12.70
CA GLU A 114 5.10 9.94 -13.51
C GLU A 114 3.92 9.28 -12.80
N GLU A 115 3.15 10.05 -12.01
CA GLU A 115 1.94 9.57 -11.31
C GLU A 115 0.90 9.09 -12.32
N ARG A 116 0.34 7.90 -12.07
CA ARG A 116 -0.74 7.32 -12.89
C ARG A 116 -1.81 6.74 -11.99
N ILE A 117 -3.07 7.09 -12.24
CA ILE A 117 -4.22 6.57 -11.51
C ILE A 117 -5.06 5.74 -12.48
N TYR A 118 -5.43 4.54 -12.04
CA TYR A 118 -6.30 3.61 -12.75
C TYR A 118 -7.55 3.42 -11.89
N GLU A 119 -8.70 3.87 -12.38
CA GLU A 119 -9.96 3.85 -11.64
C GLU A 119 -10.62 2.46 -11.62
N ARG A 120 -10.14 1.54 -12.46
CA ARG A 120 -10.68 0.19 -12.63
C ARG A 120 -9.56 -0.81 -12.83
N ILE A 121 -9.78 -2.05 -12.38
CA ILE A 121 -8.80 -3.13 -12.52
C ILE A 121 -8.56 -3.53 -13.99
N GLU A 122 -9.55 -3.35 -14.86
CA GLU A 122 -9.39 -3.66 -16.30
C GLU A 122 -8.38 -2.74 -16.99
N ASP A 123 -8.22 -1.51 -16.49
CA ASP A 123 -7.31 -0.51 -17.03
C ASP A 123 -5.86 -0.72 -16.52
N VAL A 124 -5.68 -1.56 -15.49
CA VAL A 124 -4.38 -1.82 -14.88
C VAL A 124 -3.53 -2.69 -15.82
N PRO A 125 -2.29 -2.28 -16.14
CA PRO A 125 -1.40 -3.09 -16.97
C PRO A 125 -0.98 -4.38 -16.25
N GLU A 126 -0.71 -5.46 -17.00
CA GLU A 126 -0.21 -6.73 -16.43
C GLU A 126 1.13 -6.57 -15.68
N GLN A 127 1.90 -5.55 -16.05
CA GLN A 127 3.14 -5.17 -15.37
C GLN A 127 3.04 -3.72 -14.92
N ALA A 128 2.90 -3.52 -13.62
CA ALA A 128 2.99 -2.19 -13.02
C ALA A 128 4.42 -1.88 -12.55
N GLY A 129 4.71 -0.59 -12.38
CA GLY A 129 5.96 -0.10 -11.81
C GLY A 129 6.11 -0.44 -10.33
N TYR A 130 7.35 -0.34 -9.83
CA TYR A 130 7.71 -0.69 -8.46
C TYR A 130 6.89 0.06 -7.38
N TYR A 131 6.63 1.35 -7.58
CA TYR A 131 5.83 2.19 -6.69
C TYR A 131 4.34 2.12 -7.03
N SER A 132 3.81 0.90 -7.13
CA SER A 132 2.40 0.63 -7.34
C SER A 132 1.69 0.25 -6.04
N LEU A 133 0.44 0.70 -5.95
CA LEU A 133 -0.47 0.42 -4.84
C LEU A 133 -1.86 0.12 -5.41
N LEU A 134 -2.42 -1.04 -5.04
CA LEU A 134 -3.82 -1.35 -5.30
C LEU A 134 -4.66 -1.11 -4.04
N ILE A 135 -5.83 -0.52 -4.23
CA ILE A 135 -6.87 -0.34 -3.23
C ILE A 135 -8.08 -1.14 -3.68
N VAL A 136 -8.43 -2.18 -2.92
CA VAL A 136 -9.56 -3.06 -3.17
C VAL A 136 -10.60 -2.83 -2.09
N LYS A 137 -11.75 -2.29 -2.49
CA LYS A 137 -12.89 -2.03 -1.62
C LYS A 137 -14.05 -2.93 -1.97
N GLU A 138 -14.81 -3.34 -0.98
CA GLU A 138 -16.10 -3.96 -1.22
C GLU A 138 -17.08 -2.89 -1.70
N SER A 139 -17.82 -3.19 -2.77
CA SER A 139 -18.88 -2.29 -3.24
C SER A 139 -19.95 -2.21 -2.18
N LYS A 140 -20.18 -0.99 -1.65
CA LYS A 140 -21.25 -0.74 -0.69
C LYS A 140 -22.57 -1.16 -1.36
N LYS A 141 -23.27 -2.15 -0.79
CA LYS A 141 -24.68 -2.33 -1.12
C LYS A 141 -25.37 -1.02 -0.75
N GLU A 142 -25.95 -0.35 -1.73
CA GLU A 142 -26.81 0.80 -1.48
C GLU A 142 -27.80 0.43 -0.37
N ARG A 143 -27.81 1.23 0.70
CA ARG A 143 -28.82 1.12 1.77
C ARG A 143 -30.04 1.93 1.38
#